data_AF-A0A3N9WEC4-F1
#
_entry.id   AF-A0A3N9WEC4-F1
#
_cell.length_a   1.000
_cell.length_b   1.000
_cell.length_c   1.000
_cell.angle_alpha   90.00
_cell.angle_beta   90.00
_cell.angle_gamma   90.00
#
_symmetry.space_group_name_H-M   'P 1'
#
loop_
_entity.id
_entity.type
_entity.pdbx_description
1 polymer ?
#
loop_
_entity_poly.entity_id
_entity_poly.type
_entity_poly.pdbx_seq_one_letter_code
_entity_poly.pdbx_strand_id
1 'polypeptide(L)'
;MTSFKYLISGEQRFVAVVLAGEAAADTRLWICLVPDNPTVGSGWVGCWSSGTGKTETAYSLGRLLKELNAEVARVGRTGPFGAYLDDHLFFDGWDAWGSGIPAPISNLAPVDVLARAEGCRSSDDLVSRLFGREKQTADSPE
;
A
#
# COMPACT_ATOMS: atom_id res chain seq x y z
N MET A 1 -9.75 0.54 10.05
CA MET A 1 -8.68 0.63 9.05
C MET A 1 -9.29 1.06 7.73
N THR A 2 -8.85 2.22 7.22
CA THR A 2 -9.27 2.71 5.91
C THR A 2 -8.29 2.17 4.87
N SER A 3 -8.75 1.80 3.68
CA SER A 3 -7.87 1.28 2.64
C SER A 3 -8.15 1.95 1.29
N PHE A 4 -7.08 2.30 0.60
CA PHE A 4 -7.11 2.89 -0.73
C PHE A 4 -6.21 2.10 -1.65
N LYS A 5 -6.55 2.04 -2.93
CA LYS A 5 -5.73 1.33 -3.92
C LYS A 5 -5.61 2.10 -5.22
N TYR A 6 -4.50 1.94 -5.91
CA TYR A 6 -4.34 2.40 -7.29
C TYR A 6 -3.48 1.41 -8.08
N LEU A 7 -3.63 1.45 -9.40
CA LEU A 7 -2.83 0.64 -10.31
C LEU A 7 -1.45 1.28 -10.48
N ILE A 8 -0.38 0.53 -10.23
CA ILE A 8 0.98 0.97 -10.55
C ILE A 8 1.15 0.98 -12.07
N SER A 9 1.68 2.08 -12.58
CA SER A 9 2.01 2.20 -14.00
C SER A 9 3.25 1.37 -14.32
N GLY A 10 3.10 0.38 -15.20
CA GLY A 10 4.16 -0.49 -15.65
C GLY A 10 3.64 -1.48 -16.71
N GLU A 11 4.56 -2.18 -17.38
CA GLU A 11 4.17 -3.25 -18.31
C GLU A 11 3.49 -4.41 -17.57
N GLN A 12 3.93 -4.68 -16.34
CA GLN A 12 3.31 -5.62 -15.43
C GLN A 12 2.30 -4.89 -14.55
N ARG A 13 1.09 -5.45 -14.43
CA ARG A 13 0.02 -4.83 -13.65
C ARG A 13 0.11 -5.25 -12.19
N PHE A 14 0.55 -4.33 -11.34
CA PHE A 14 0.49 -4.43 -9.89
C PHE A 14 -0.49 -3.40 -9.32
N VAL A 15 -1.11 -3.73 -8.19
CA VAL A 15 -1.95 -2.83 -7.42
C VAL A 15 -1.23 -2.50 -6.11
N ALA A 16 -1.04 -1.21 -5.87
CA ALA A 16 -0.60 -0.72 -4.57
C ALA A 16 -1.83 -0.44 -3.70
N VAL A 17 -1.79 -0.96 -2.48
CA VAL A 17 -2.82 -0.73 -1.47
C VAL A 17 -2.20 -0.02 -0.29
N VAL A 18 -2.76 1.12 0.10
CA VAL A 18 -2.41 1.83 1.32
C VAL A 18 -3.46 1.55 2.38
N LEU A 19 -3.03 1.05 3.54
CA LEU A 19 -3.88 0.82 4.70
C LEU A 19 -3.52 1.83 5.79
N ALA A 20 -4.52 2.55 6.27
CA ALA A 20 -4.37 3.54 7.33
C ALA A 20 -5.02 3.05 8.62
N GLY A 21 -4.19 2.99 9.67
CA GLY A 21 -4.57 2.66 11.04
C GLY A 21 -4.81 1.17 11.26
N GLU A 22 -3.93 0.54 12.03
CA GLU A 22 -4.13 -0.82 12.56
C GLU A 22 -4.49 -0.77 14.04
N ALA A 23 -5.09 -1.85 14.57
CA ALA A 23 -5.54 -1.90 15.96
C ALA A 23 -4.41 -1.66 16.98
N ALA A 24 -3.17 -1.96 16.62
CA ALA A 24 -2.00 -1.76 17.46
C ALA A 24 -1.35 -0.36 17.31
N ALA A 25 -1.61 0.35 16.22
CA ALA A 25 -1.05 1.67 15.90
C ALA A 25 -1.95 2.39 14.88
N ASP A 26 -2.77 3.30 15.37
CA ASP A 26 -3.76 4.06 14.60
C ASP A 26 -3.12 5.03 13.59
N THR A 27 -1.92 5.54 13.88
CA THR A 27 -1.17 6.42 12.96
C THR A 27 -0.33 5.67 11.92
N ARG A 28 -0.22 4.33 12.03
CA ARG A 28 0.63 3.57 11.12
C ARG A 28 -0.01 3.47 9.74
N LEU A 29 0.81 3.73 8.72
CA LEU A 29 0.49 3.45 7.34
C LEU A 29 1.18 2.17 6.90
N TRP A 30 0.43 1.33 6.19
CA TRP A 30 0.96 0.20 5.44
C TRP A 30 0.81 0.46 3.96
N ILE A 31 1.79 0.04 3.18
CA ILE A 31 1.72 -0.02 1.72
C ILE A 31 2.01 -1.44 1.33
N CYS A 32 1.09 -2.11 0.66
CA CYS A 32 1.25 -3.47 0.21
C CYS A 32 1.01 -3.58 -1.29
N LEU A 33 1.81 -4.43 -1.93
CA LEU A 33 1.71 -4.72 -3.35
C LEU A 33 1.14 -6.09 -3.59
N VAL A 34 0.33 -6.18 -4.63
CA VAL A 34 -0.30 -7.42 -5.08
C VAL A 34 -0.45 -7.38 -6.61
N PRO A 35 -0.41 -8.53 -7.30
CA PRO A 35 -0.72 -8.57 -8.73
C PRO A 35 -2.13 -8.06 -9.02
N ASP A 36 -2.34 -7.46 -10.19
CA ASP A 36 -3.68 -7.16 -10.71
C ASP A 36 -4.39 -8.49 -11.00
N ASN A 37 -5.48 -8.77 -10.26
CA ASN A 37 -6.23 -10.03 -10.20
C ASN A 37 -5.60 -11.15 -9.33
N PRO A 38 -5.43 -10.93 -8.01
CA PRO A 38 -4.99 -12.00 -7.13
C PRO A 38 -6.09 -13.06 -6.95
N THR A 39 -5.67 -14.31 -6.75
CA THR A 39 -6.56 -15.42 -6.41
C THR A 39 -6.69 -15.58 -4.90
N VAL A 40 -7.74 -16.28 -4.45
CA VAL A 40 -7.89 -16.65 -3.03
C VAL A 40 -6.67 -17.44 -2.58
N GLY A 41 -6.06 -17.01 -1.47
CA GLY A 41 -4.82 -17.59 -0.94
C GLY A 41 -3.53 -16.94 -1.46
N SER A 42 -3.62 -15.96 -2.37
CA SER A 42 -2.47 -15.14 -2.76
C SER A 42 -1.96 -14.33 -1.57
N GLY A 43 -0.64 -14.27 -1.39
CA GLY A 43 0.01 -13.33 -0.46
C GLY A 43 0.30 -11.98 -1.11
N TRP A 44 0.76 -11.02 -0.31
CA TRP A 44 1.37 -9.80 -0.83
C TRP A 44 2.70 -10.12 -1.50
N VAL A 45 3.07 -9.39 -2.56
CA VAL A 45 4.40 -9.51 -3.18
C VAL A 45 5.45 -8.69 -2.43
N GLY A 46 5.01 -7.70 -1.65
CA GLY A 46 5.83 -6.94 -0.70
C GLY A 46 4.95 -5.98 0.09
N CYS A 47 5.36 -5.68 1.32
CA CYS A 47 4.68 -4.72 2.19
C CYS A 47 5.70 -3.82 2.89
N TRP A 48 5.30 -2.59 3.17
CA TRP A 48 6.10 -1.61 3.89
C TRP A 48 5.23 -0.91 4.93
N SER A 49 5.78 -0.64 6.11
CA SER A 49 5.07 0.09 7.15
C SER A 49 5.85 1.30 7.62
N SER A 50 5.13 2.38 7.96
CA SER A 50 5.72 3.46 8.72
C SER A 50 6.02 3.02 10.16
N GLY A 51 7.03 3.65 10.76
CA GLY A 51 7.36 3.41 12.17
C GLY A 51 6.19 3.74 13.10
N THR A 52 6.07 3.00 14.21
CA THR A 52 5.06 3.30 15.25
C THR A 52 5.28 4.70 15.84
N GLY A 53 4.20 5.46 16.04
CA GLY A 53 4.28 6.79 16.65
C GLY A 53 4.81 7.89 15.72
N LYS A 54 5.07 7.58 14.45
CA LYS A 54 5.40 8.56 13.43
C LYS A 54 4.15 8.90 12.63
N THR A 55 3.80 10.17 12.59
CA THR A 55 2.74 10.68 11.71
C THR A 55 3.33 10.91 10.33
N GLU A 56 2.87 10.14 9.35
CA GLU A 56 3.24 10.37 7.96
C GLU A 56 2.54 11.62 7.41
N THR A 57 3.14 12.23 6.39
CA THR A 57 2.60 13.43 5.74
C THR A 57 2.21 13.10 4.30
N ALA A 58 1.37 13.94 3.70
CA ALA A 58 1.06 13.83 2.27
C ALA A 58 2.32 13.84 1.40
N TYR A 59 3.32 14.66 1.78
CA TYR A 59 4.59 14.72 1.06
C TYR A 59 5.40 13.42 1.20
N SER A 60 5.56 12.88 2.40
CA SER A 60 6.34 11.65 2.63
C SER A 60 5.69 10.44 1.96
N LEU A 61 4.37 10.29 2.07
CA LEU A 61 3.64 9.22 1.37
C LEU A 61 3.73 9.40 -0.16
N GLY A 62 3.52 10.62 -0.67
CA GLY A 62 3.59 10.89 -2.11
C GLY A 62 4.98 10.59 -2.70
N ARG A 63 6.05 10.97 -1.98
CA ARG A 63 7.42 10.62 -2.37
C ARG A 63 7.60 9.11 -2.42
N LEU A 64 7.19 8.39 -1.39
CA LEU A 64 7.33 6.94 -1.34
C LEU A 64 6.55 6.26 -2.47
N LEU A 65 5.29 6.63 -2.70
CA LEU A 65 4.50 6.02 -3.78
C LEU A 65 5.11 6.27 -5.15
N LYS A 66 5.72 7.43 -5.37
CA LYS A 66 6.47 7.71 -6.61
C LYS A 66 7.69 6.80 -6.75
N GLU A 67 8.45 6.62 -5.68
CA GLU A 67 9.62 5.74 -5.65
C GLU A 67 9.22 4.26 -5.87
N LEU A 68 8.15 3.82 -5.21
CA LEU A 68 7.56 2.49 -5.38
C LEU A 68 7.17 2.22 -6.84
N ASN A 69 6.49 3.17 -7.51
CA ASN A 69 6.16 3.01 -8.92
C ASN A 69 7.42 2.82 -9.79
N ALA A 70 8.46 3.62 -9.56
CA ALA A 70 9.70 3.53 -10.33
C ALA A 70 10.43 2.20 -10.09
N GLU A 71 10.52 1.75 -8.84
CA GLU A 71 11.17 0.50 -8.48
C GLU A 71 10.38 -0.73 -8.97
N VAL A 72 9.06 -0.72 -8.87
CA VAL A 72 8.21 -1.80 -9.43
C VAL A 72 8.35 -1.87 -10.94
N ALA A 73 8.45 -0.73 -11.64
CA ALA A 73 8.72 -0.74 -13.07
C ALA A 73 10.10 -1.33 -13.41
N ARG A 74 11.08 -1.19 -12.52
CA ARG A 74 12.44 -1.75 -12.68
C ARG A 74 12.49 -3.25 -12.41
N VAL A 75 11.86 -3.73 -11.34
CA VAL A 75 12.02 -5.11 -10.84
C VAL A 75 10.78 -5.99 -11.00
N GLY A 76 9.67 -5.43 -11.46
CA GLY A 76 8.46 -6.20 -11.77
C GLY A 76 8.71 -7.21 -12.87
N ARG A 77 8.28 -8.45 -12.66
CA ARG A 77 8.38 -9.56 -13.61
C ARG A 77 7.09 -10.36 -13.62
N THR A 78 6.89 -11.13 -14.69
CA THR A 78 5.82 -12.11 -14.80
C THR A 78 6.43 -13.50 -14.99
N GLY A 79 6.07 -14.43 -14.11
CA GLY A 79 6.50 -15.82 -14.17
C GLY A 79 5.31 -16.77 -14.36
N PRO A 80 5.57 -18.09 -14.36
CA PRO A 80 4.53 -19.12 -14.51
C PRO A 80 3.42 -19.04 -13.45
N PHE A 81 3.73 -18.46 -12.28
CA PHE A 81 2.82 -18.32 -11.15
C PHE A 81 2.26 -16.89 -10.98
N GLY A 82 2.44 -16.02 -11.98
CA GLY A 82 1.96 -14.64 -11.96
C GLY A 82 3.06 -13.60 -11.76
N ALA A 83 2.63 -12.37 -11.44
CA ALA A 83 3.54 -11.23 -11.29
C ALA A 83 4.29 -11.27 -9.94
N TYR A 84 5.59 -10.96 -9.97
CA TYR A 84 6.47 -10.95 -8.79
C TYR A 84 7.51 -9.84 -8.88
N LEU A 85 8.18 -9.54 -7.76
CA LEU A 85 9.33 -8.63 -7.71
C LEU A 85 10.62 -9.46 -7.77
N ASP A 86 11.49 -9.12 -8.72
CA ASP A 86 12.80 -9.78 -8.95
C ASP A 86 13.83 -9.43 -7.86
N ASP A 87 13.56 -8.39 -7.07
CA ASP A 87 14.45 -7.87 -6.04
C ASP A 87 13.63 -7.37 -4.84
N HIS A 88 14.28 -7.28 -3.69
CA HIS A 88 13.71 -6.68 -2.49
C HIS A 88 13.78 -5.16 -2.58
N LEU A 89 12.65 -4.49 -2.32
CA LEU A 89 12.59 -3.03 -2.29
C LEU A 89 12.71 -2.52 -0.86
N PHE A 90 13.65 -1.62 -0.65
CA PHE A 90 13.87 -0.94 0.63
C PHE A 90 13.69 0.56 0.41
N PHE A 91 12.92 1.19 1.29
CA PHE A 91 12.65 2.62 1.24
C PHE A 91 13.05 3.27 2.54
N ASP A 92 13.72 4.42 2.45
CA ASP A 92 14.23 5.12 3.63
C ASP A 92 13.09 5.51 4.58
N GLY A 93 13.27 5.18 5.87
CA GLY A 93 12.28 5.45 6.92
C GLY A 93 11.05 4.55 6.92
N TRP A 94 11.04 3.44 6.16
CA TRP A 94 9.97 2.45 6.12
C TRP A 94 10.48 1.05 6.41
N ASP A 95 9.77 0.32 7.27
CA ASP A 95 10.09 -1.06 7.59
C ASP A 95 9.60 -1.96 6.44
N ALA A 96 10.51 -2.75 5.87
CA ALA A 96 10.19 -3.67 4.79
C ALA A 96 9.78 -5.04 5.34
N TRP A 97 8.68 -5.55 4.78
CA TRP A 97 8.17 -6.88 5.01
C TRP A 97 8.17 -7.61 3.67
N GLY A 98 8.78 -8.80 3.63
CA GLY A 98 8.85 -9.62 2.44
C GLY A 98 7.46 -10.06 1.92
N SER A 99 7.47 -10.92 0.92
CA SER A 99 6.24 -11.51 0.40
C SER A 99 5.50 -12.35 1.45
N GLY A 100 4.19 -12.50 1.27
CA GLY A 100 3.31 -13.21 2.21
C GLY A 100 2.36 -12.26 2.94
N ILE A 101 1.97 -12.61 4.17
CA ILE A 101 1.08 -11.79 4.99
C ILE A 101 1.82 -11.42 6.28
N PRO A 102 2.36 -10.19 6.41
CA PRO A 102 3.11 -9.80 7.59
C PRO A 102 2.26 -9.88 8.86
N ALA A 103 2.89 -10.19 10.00
CA ALA A 103 2.18 -10.44 11.27
C ALA A 103 1.17 -9.34 11.66
N PRO A 104 1.47 -8.04 11.50
CA PRO A 104 0.49 -6.98 11.83
C PRO A 104 -0.75 -6.94 10.92
N ILE A 105 -0.68 -7.52 9.72
CA ILE A 105 -1.81 -7.66 8.79
C ILE A 105 -2.20 -9.12 8.52
N SER A 106 -1.77 -10.05 9.38
CA SER A 106 -1.97 -11.52 9.25
C SER A 106 -3.43 -11.96 9.07
N ASN A 107 -4.38 -11.14 9.52
CA ASN A 107 -5.82 -11.40 9.40
C ASN A 107 -6.46 -10.71 8.17
N LEU A 108 -5.67 -10.06 7.32
CA LEU A 108 -6.13 -9.29 6.17
C LEU A 108 -5.59 -9.92 4.88
N ALA A 109 -6.37 -10.83 4.30
CA ALA A 109 -6.01 -11.43 3.02
C ALA A 109 -6.04 -10.36 1.90
N PRO A 110 -5.08 -10.39 0.95
CA PRO A 110 -5.01 -9.39 -0.13
C PRO A 110 -6.30 -9.25 -0.93
N VAL A 111 -6.97 -10.37 -1.23
CA VAL A 111 -8.25 -10.39 -1.96
C VAL A 111 -9.36 -9.63 -1.23
N ASP A 112 -9.47 -9.79 0.09
CA ASP A 112 -10.50 -9.16 0.91
C ASP A 112 -10.23 -7.66 1.06
N VAL A 113 -8.96 -7.31 1.25
CA VAL A 113 -8.51 -5.93 1.32
C VAL A 113 -8.79 -5.22 0.00
N LEU A 114 -8.40 -5.81 -1.13
CA LEU A 114 -8.65 -5.22 -2.44
C LEU A 114 -10.15 -5.04 -2.71
N ALA A 115 -11.00 -5.99 -2.34
CA ALA A 115 -12.44 -5.90 -2.55
C ALA A 115 -13.07 -4.70 -1.80
N ARG A 116 -12.48 -4.31 -0.66
CA ARG A 116 -12.97 -3.23 0.21
C ARG A 116 -12.27 -1.89 -0.02
N ALA A 117 -11.06 -1.91 -0.57
CA ALA A 117 -10.24 -0.72 -0.77
C ALA A 117 -10.85 0.23 -1.80
N GLU A 118 -10.89 1.51 -1.46
CA GLU A 118 -11.38 2.57 -2.32
C GLU A 118 -10.44 2.77 -3.52
N GLY A 119 -10.99 2.75 -4.73
CA GLY A 119 -10.21 2.92 -5.96
C GLY A 119 -9.83 4.37 -6.24
N CYS A 120 -8.53 4.61 -6.38
CA CYS A 120 -7.94 5.89 -6.77
C CYS A 120 -7.41 5.82 -8.20
N ARG A 121 -7.46 6.97 -8.91
CA ARG A 121 -7.01 7.08 -10.30
C ARG A 121 -5.49 7.11 -10.43
N SER A 122 -4.80 7.54 -9.37
CA SER A 122 -3.34 7.67 -9.30
C SER A 122 -2.87 7.67 -7.84
N SER A 123 -1.55 7.64 -7.64
CA SER A 123 -0.94 7.87 -6.32
C SER A 123 -1.32 9.24 -5.76
N ASP A 124 -1.40 10.28 -6.60
CA ASP A 124 -1.72 11.64 -6.15
C ASP A 124 -3.18 11.77 -5.69
N ASP A 125 -4.12 11.11 -6.39
CA ASP A 125 -5.52 10.99 -5.95
C ASP A 125 -5.62 10.27 -4.61
N LEU A 126 -4.86 9.17 -4.44
CA LEU A 126 -4.81 8.44 -3.17
C LEU A 126 -4.32 9.32 -2.02
N VAL A 127 -3.18 9.99 -2.18
CA VAL A 127 -2.60 10.88 -1.17
C VAL A 127 -3.59 12.00 -0.82
N SER A 128 -4.21 12.61 -1.83
CA SER A 128 -5.18 13.69 -1.64
C SER A 128 -6.40 13.23 -0.85
N ARG A 129 -6.91 12.01 -1.08
CA ARG A 129 -8.06 11.47 -0.33
C ARG A 129 -7.70 11.09 1.10
N LEU A 130 -6.54 10.48 1.30
CA LEU A 130 -6.11 10.05 2.64
C LEU A 130 -5.94 11.26 3.57
N PHE A 131 -5.19 12.28 3.14
CA PHE A 131 -4.91 13.47 3.96
C PHE A 131 -5.94 14.59 3.80
N GLY A 132 -6.77 14.55 2.76
CA GLY A 132 -7.89 15.48 2.59
C GLY A 132 -9.08 15.17 3.51
N ARG A 133 -9.31 13.88 3.83
CA ARG A 133 -10.35 13.48 4.79
C ARG A 133 -10.08 13.93 6.22
N GLU A 134 -8.82 14.01 6.63
CA GLU A 134 -8.42 14.47 7.97
C GLU A 134 -8.86 15.93 8.24
N LYS A 135 -8.89 16.78 7.20
CA LYS A 135 -9.39 18.16 7.33
C LYS A 135 -10.90 18.25 7.57
N GLN A 136 -11.69 17.28 7.10
CA GLN A 136 -13.15 17.31 7.31
C GLN A 136 -13.58 16.74 8.66
N THR A 137 -12.78 15.86 9.27
CA THR A 137 -13.10 15.29 10.59
C THR A 137 -12.68 16.19 11.75
N ALA A 138 -11.75 17.13 11.53
CA ALA A 138 -11.33 18.11 12.53
C ALA A 138 -12.27 19.33 12.66
N ASP A 139 -13.26 19.47 11.77
CA ASP A 139 -14.18 20.62 11.68
C ASP A 139 -15.64 20.28 12.04
N SER A 140 -15.90 19.16 12.74
CA SER A 140 -17.22 18.88 13.32
C SER A 140 -17.24 19.19 14.83
N PRO A 141 -17.68 20.39 15.24
CA PRO A 141 -18.20 20.60 16.58
C PRO A 141 -19.69 20.20 16.59
N GLU A 142 -20.02 19.16 17.35
CA GLU A 142 -21.34 19.04 18.00
C GLU A 142 -21.14 18.81 19.50
#